data_AF-A0A0H2RPA3-F1
#
_entry.id   AF-A0A0H2RPA3-F1
#
_cell.length_a   1.000
_cell.length_b   1.000
_cell.length_c   1.000
_cell.angle_alpha   90.00
_cell.angle_beta   90.00
_cell.angle_gamma   90.00
#
_symmetry.space_group_name_H-M   'P 1'
#
loop_
_entity.id
_entity.type
_entity.pdbx_description
1 polymer ?
#
loop_
_entity_poly.entity_id
_entity_poly.type
_entity_poly.pdbx_seq_one_letter_code
_entity_poly.pdbx_strand_id
1 'polypeptide(L)'
;IIALHGMNGHAFTTFEYREEDYSFMWLRDALPKRMPKARIMVYGYDANVVSDVSVGRIRTYAETFMQKLRLIRKDTKRPLILIGHALGGLVIKQVRTVIAFTSIILRLNTVRHLSFRTLKEFSTLSLIRYVE
;
A
#
# COMPACT_ATOMS: atom_id res chain seq x y z
N ILE A 1 -1.44 -9.78 9.16
CA ILE A 1 -0.91 -10.47 7.97
C ILE A 1 -1.93 -10.25 6.86
N ILE A 2 -1.51 -9.73 5.72
CA ILE A 2 -2.39 -9.54 4.55
C ILE A 2 -1.73 -10.21 3.36
N ALA A 3 -2.41 -11.15 2.73
CA ALA A 3 -1.92 -11.87 1.56
C ALA A 3 -2.60 -11.36 0.28
N LEU A 4 -1.81 -11.09 -0.76
CA LEU A 4 -2.27 -10.59 -2.06
C LEU A 4 -2.06 -11.67 -3.12
N HIS A 5 -3.12 -11.99 -3.85
CA HIS A 5 -3.08 -12.99 -4.92
C HIS A 5 -2.36 -12.50 -6.18
N GLY A 6 -2.09 -13.44 -7.09
CA GLY A 6 -1.47 -13.20 -8.40
C GLY A 6 -2.49 -13.03 -9.53
N MET A 7 -1.97 -12.94 -10.76
CA MET A 7 -2.77 -12.88 -12.00
C MET A 7 -3.71 -14.07 -12.12
N ASN A 8 -4.90 -13.84 -12.65
CA ASN A 8 -5.95 -14.83 -12.91
C ASN A 8 -6.29 -15.73 -11.69
N GLY A 9 -5.90 -15.31 -10.49
CA GLY A 9 -6.16 -16.02 -9.24
C GLY A 9 -7.26 -15.33 -8.45
N HIS A 10 -8.03 -16.10 -7.69
CA HIS A 10 -8.94 -15.55 -6.69
C HIS A 10 -8.19 -15.37 -5.36
N ALA A 11 -8.57 -14.36 -4.58
CA ALA A 11 -7.89 -14.01 -3.31
C ALA A 11 -7.80 -15.18 -2.33
N PHE A 12 -8.80 -16.05 -2.32
CA PHE A 12 -8.83 -17.23 -1.46
C PHE A 12 -8.11 -18.42 -2.11
N THR A 13 -8.49 -18.79 -3.33
CA THR A 13 -8.04 -20.03 -3.98
C THR A 13 -6.55 -20.01 -4.34
N THR A 14 -5.96 -18.82 -4.50
CA THR A 14 -4.52 -18.67 -4.72
C THR A 14 -3.67 -19.29 -3.59
N PHE A 15 -4.21 -19.36 -2.37
CA PHE A 15 -3.53 -19.91 -1.21
C PHE A 15 -4.15 -21.23 -0.73
N GLU A 16 -5.10 -21.76 -1.50
CA GLU A 16 -5.82 -22.99 -1.22
C GLU A 16 -5.18 -24.13 -2.00
N TYR A 17 -4.86 -25.21 -1.29
CA TYR A 17 -4.68 -26.52 -1.87
C TYR A 17 -6.04 -27.19 -1.99
N ARG A 18 -6.39 -27.74 -3.16
CA ARG A 18 -7.69 -28.37 -3.39
C ARG A 18 -7.56 -29.67 -4.18
N GLU A 19 -8.20 -30.70 -3.66
CA GLU A 19 -8.48 -32.01 -4.29
C GLU A 19 -10.01 -32.22 -4.30
N GLU A 20 -10.48 -33.37 -4.80
CA GLU A 20 -11.91 -33.66 -4.99
C GLU A 20 -12.74 -33.46 -3.70
N ASP A 21 -12.31 -34.08 -2.59
CA ASP A 21 -13.01 -34.01 -1.30
C ASP A 21 -12.21 -33.28 -0.20
N TYR A 22 -11.09 -32.65 -0.57
CA TYR A 22 -10.20 -31.99 0.38
C TYR A 22 -9.82 -30.58 -0.05
N SER A 23 -9.92 -29.64 0.90
CA SER A 23 -9.48 -28.26 0.72
C SER A 23 -8.71 -27.82 1.95
N PHE A 24 -7.54 -27.23 1.72
CA PHE A 24 -6.69 -26.70 2.78
C PHE A 24 -6.10 -25.36 2.38
N MET A 25 -6.49 -24.32 3.10
CA MET A 25 -6.00 -22.97 2.87
C MET A 25 -5.11 -22.58 4.06
N TRP A 26 -3.80 -22.69 3.89
CA TRP A 26 -2.86 -22.63 5.01
C TRP A 26 -2.89 -21.32 5.82
N LEU A 27 -3.25 -20.18 5.19
CA LEU A 27 -3.44 -18.90 5.90
C LEU A 27 -4.67 -18.93 6.82
N ARG A 28 -5.70 -19.72 6.50
CA ARG A 28 -6.91 -19.90 7.31
C ARG A 28 -6.76 -21.06 8.30
N ASP A 29 -6.20 -22.18 7.86
CA ASP A 29 -6.34 -23.47 8.56
C ASP A 29 -5.15 -23.82 9.46
N ALA A 30 -3.95 -23.30 9.15
CA ALA A 30 -2.73 -23.56 9.93
C ALA A 30 -2.17 -22.32 10.61
N LEU A 31 -2.15 -21.18 9.92
CA LEU A 31 -1.49 -19.98 10.42
C LEU A 31 -2.13 -19.44 11.72
N PRO A 32 -3.46 -19.41 11.91
CA PRO A 32 -4.03 -18.96 13.19
C PRO A 32 -3.66 -19.86 14.37
N LYS A 33 -3.44 -21.17 14.14
CA LYS A 33 -3.01 -22.10 15.19
C LYS A 33 -1.59 -21.78 15.69
N ARG A 34 -0.70 -21.37 14.79
CA ARG A 34 0.68 -20.97 15.13
C ARG A 34 0.79 -19.52 15.61
N MET A 35 -0.10 -18.65 15.15
CA MET A 35 -0.10 -17.21 15.45
C MET A 35 -1.49 -16.73 15.88
N PRO A 36 -1.98 -17.14 17.08
CA PRO A 36 -3.37 -16.90 17.49
C PRO A 36 -3.72 -15.42 17.65
N LYS A 37 -2.73 -14.56 17.92
CA LYS A 37 -2.92 -13.11 18.02
C LYS A 37 -2.89 -12.39 16.67
N ALA A 38 -2.52 -13.09 15.59
CA ALA A 38 -2.39 -12.48 14.28
C ALA A 38 -3.77 -12.34 13.61
N ARG A 39 -4.10 -11.11 13.21
CA ARG A 39 -5.20 -10.87 12.25
C ARG A 39 -4.72 -11.21 10.84
N ILE A 40 -5.33 -12.22 10.23
CA ILE A 40 -4.97 -12.73 8.90
C ILE A 40 -6.09 -12.35 7.92
N MET A 41 -5.70 -11.81 6.78
CA MET A 41 -6.62 -11.35 5.73
C MET A 41 -6.06 -11.74 4.37
N VAL A 42 -6.94 -12.02 3.42
CA VAL A 42 -6.61 -12.07 1.99
C VAL A 42 -7.17 -10.82 1.33
N TYR A 43 -6.40 -10.21 0.43
CA TYR A 43 -6.80 -9.02 -0.32
C TYR A 43 -7.03 -9.38 -1.78
N GLY A 44 -8.27 -9.20 -2.23
CA GLY A 44 -8.69 -9.35 -3.62
C GLY A 44 -8.61 -8.06 -4.41
N TYR A 45 -8.12 -8.16 -5.64
CA TYR A 45 -8.21 -7.12 -6.67
C TYR A 45 -8.48 -7.78 -8.01
N ASP A 46 -9.01 -7.02 -8.99
CA ASP A 46 -9.26 -7.58 -10.32
C ASP A 46 -7.93 -7.86 -11.01
N ALA A 47 -7.48 -9.11 -10.91
CA ALA A 47 -6.25 -9.60 -11.50
C ALA A 47 -6.49 -10.39 -12.79
N ASN A 48 -7.67 -10.23 -13.42
CA ASN A 48 -7.90 -10.75 -14.76
C ASN A 48 -7.11 -9.90 -15.74
N VAL A 49 -5.92 -10.37 -16.07
CA VAL A 49 -5.01 -9.68 -16.97
C VAL A 49 -4.98 -10.41 -18.29
N VAL A 50 -6.08 -10.30 -19.05
CA VAL A 50 -6.21 -10.95 -20.35
C VAL A 50 -5.30 -10.28 -21.40
N SER A 51 -4.82 -9.05 -21.15
CA SER A 51 -4.01 -8.34 -22.15
C SER A 51 -3.11 -7.18 -21.68
N ASP A 52 -3.08 -6.80 -20.39
CA ASP A 52 -2.23 -5.67 -19.96
C ASP A 52 -1.75 -5.74 -18.49
N VAL A 53 -0.48 -6.12 -18.30
CA VAL A 53 0.26 -5.95 -17.02
C VAL A 53 1.11 -4.67 -17.10
N SER A 54 0.48 -3.51 -17.30
CA SER A 54 1.21 -2.24 -17.33
C SER A 54 1.64 -1.79 -15.93
N VAL A 55 2.75 -1.02 -15.89
CA VAL A 55 3.20 -0.32 -14.68
C VAL A 55 2.09 0.58 -14.12
N GLY A 56 1.29 1.19 -14.99
CA GLY A 56 0.13 2.00 -14.62
C GLY A 56 -0.91 1.21 -13.83
N ARG A 57 -1.31 0.03 -14.32
CA ARG A 57 -2.26 -0.84 -13.60
C ARG A 57 -1.73 -1.33 -12.27
N ILE A 58 -0.47 -1.75 -12.20
CA ILE A 58 0.19 -2.15 -10.93
C ILE A 58 0.15 -0.99 -9.92
N ARG A 59 0.41 0.23 -10.38
CA ARG A 59 0.32 1.44 -9.56
C ARG A 59 -1.10 1.67 -9.06
N THR A 60 -2.12 1.55 -9.91
CA THR A 60 -3.52 1.67 -9.49
C THR A 60 -3.90 0.62 -8.43
N TYR A 61 -3.48 -0.63 -8.59
CA TYR A 61 -3.69 -1.67 -7.58
C TYR A 61 -3.00 -1.33 -6.25
N ALA A 62 -1.76 -0.81 -6.30
CA ALA A 62 -1.02 -0.41 -5.13
C ALA A 62 -1.66 0.77 -4.39
N GLU A 63 -2.10 1.80 -5.11
CA GLU A 63 -2.77 2.98 -4.55
C GLU A 63 -4.11 2.58 -3.91
N THR A 64 -4.91 1.77 -4.60
CA THR A 64 -6.20 1.26 -4.07
C THR A 64 -5.98 0.39 -2.83
N PHE A 65 -4.98 -0.50 -2.87
CA PHE A 65 -4.63 -1.33 -1.71
C PHE A 65 -4.21 -0.46 -0.53
N MET A 66 -3.39 0.58 -0.74
CA MET A 66 -2.99 1.50 0.32
C MET A 66 -4.16 2.26 0.93
N GLN A 67 -5.08 2.76 0.11
CA GLN A 67 -6.27 3.46 0.61
C GLN A 67 -7.09 2.54 1.52
N LYS A 68 -7.36 1.31 1.07
CA LYS A 68 -8.06 0.30 1.87
C LYS A 68 -7.30 -0.07 3.13
N LEU A 69 -5.97 -0.24 3.03
CA LEU A 69 -5.11 -0.54 4.17
C LEU A 69 -5.18 0.55 5.25
N ARG A 70 -5.20 1.84 4.86
CA ARG A 70 -5.34 2.97 5.78
C ARG A 70 -6.68 2.96 6.51
N LEU A 71 -7.76 2.55 5.84
CA LEU A 71 -9.09 2.45 6.45
C LEU A 71 -9.16 1.33 7.49
N ILE A 72 -8.57 0.17 7.22
CA ILE A 72 -8.63 -1.00 8.12
C ILE A 72 -7.59 -0.95 9.25
N ARG A 73 -6.45 -0.27 9.04
CA ARG A 73 -5.32 -0.23 9.96
C ARG A 73 -5.39 1.00 10.86
N LYS A 74 -6.26 0.93 11.87
CA LYS A 74 -6.35 1.97 12.93
C LYS A 74 -5.15 1.98 13.87
N ASP A 75 -4.61 0.79 14.17
CA ASP A 75 -3.45 0.63 15.04
C ASP A 75 -2.17 0.46 14.22
N THR A 76 -1.32 1.48 14.27
CA THR A 76 -0.02 1.52 13.58
C THR A 76 1.08 0.82 14.36
N LYS A 77 0.92 0.60 15.67
CA LYS A 77 1.92 -0.06 16.53
C LYS A 77 1.97 -1.56 16.31
N ARG A 78 0.83 -2.19 16.00
CA ARG A 78 0.78 -3.63 15.70
C ARG A 78 1.50 -3.95 14.38
N PRO A 79 2.48 -4.86 14.33
CA PRO A 79 3.23 -5.16 13.11
C PRO A 79 2.35 -5.52 11.89
N LEU A 80 2.77 -5.08 10.71
CA LEU A 80 2.15 -5.44 9.42
C LEU A 80 3.08 -6.36 8.64
N ILE A 81 2.58 -7.53 8.26
CA ILE A 81 3.25 -8.46 7.36
C ILE A 81 2.41 -8.57 6.10
N LEU A 82 3.04 -8.35 4.95
CA LEU A 82 2.44 -8.46 3.62
C LEU A 82 3.04 -9.68 2.92
N ILE A 83 2.20 -10.51 2.33
CA ILE A 83 2.58 -11.70 1.57
C ILE A 83 2.05 -11.51 0.15
N GLY A 84 2.92 -11.57 -0.86
CA GLY A 84 2.51 -11.40 -2.25
C GLY A 84 2.83 -12.64 -3.06
N HIS A 85 1.85 -13.18 -3.77
CA HIS A 85 2.07 -14.21 -4.78
C HIS A 85 2.11 -13.58 -6.18
N ALA A 86 3.15 -13.86 -6.97
CA ALA A 86 3.33 -13.33 -8.33
C ALA A 86 3.05 -11.81 -8.45
N LEU A 87 2.01 -11.40 -9.20
CA LEU A 87 1.60 -10.00 -9.35
C LEU A 87 1.35 -9.29 -8.01
N GLY A 88 0.83 -10.01 -7.00
CA GLY A 88 0.64 -9.46 -5.66
C GLY A 88 1.95 -8.97 -5.03
N GLY A 89 3.08 -9.61 -5.35
CA GLY A 89 4.41 -9.16 -4.94
C GLY A 89 4.83 -7.85 -5.62
N LEU A 90 4.50 -7.68 -6.91
CA LEU A 90 4.75 -6.43 -7.64
C LEU A 90 3.91 -5.28 -7.10
N VAL A 91 2.64 -5.55 -6.76
CA VAL A 91 1.76 -4.57 -6.09
C VAL A 91 2.37 -4.12 -4.76
N ILE A 92 2.83 -5.05 -3.92
CA ILE A 92 3.50 -4.72 -2.64
C ILE A 92 4.76 -3.89 -2.87
N LYS A 93 5.58 -4.24 -3.88
CA LYS A 93 6.77 -3.46 -4.22
C LYS A 93 6.40 -2.03 -4.64
N GLN A 94 5.36 -1.88 -5.44
CA GLN A 94 4.90 -0.58 -5.91
C GLN A 94 4.32 0.28 -4.78
N VAL A 95 3.67 -0.32 -3.78
CA VAL A 95 3.22 0.38 -2.55
C VAL A 95 4.40 1.10 -1.88
N ARG A 96 5.54 0.41 -1.71
CA ARG A 96 6.74 1.00 -1.12
C ARG A 96 7.22 2.20 -1.92
N THR A 97 7.23 2.09 -3.25
CA THR A 97 7.59 3.19 -4.15
C THR A 97 6.66 4.38 -3.95
N VAL A 98 5.34 4.18 -3.97
CA VAL A 98 4.37 5.28 -3.77
C VAL A 98 4.57 5.95 -2.40
N ILE A 99 4.75 5.18 -1.33
CA ILE A 99 5.00 5.73 0.02
C ILE A 99 6.28 6.58 0.04
N ALA A 100 7.37 6.08 -0.55
CA ALA A 100 8.64 6.80 -0.58
C ALA A 100 8.50 8.14 -1.31
N PHE A 101 7.86 8.14 -2.49
CA PHE A 101 7.59 9.36 -3.25
C PHE A 101 6.70 10.33 -2.49
N THR A 102 5.58 9.88 -1.92
CA THR A 102 4.71 10.75 -1.12
C THR A 102 5.46 11.36 0.06
N SER A 103 6.30 10.58 0.75
CA SER A 103 7.07 11.05 1.90
C SER A 103 8.10 12.12 1.52
N ILE A 104 8.75 11.96 0.36
CA ILE A 104 9.69 12.94 -0.18
C ILE A 104 8.95 14.23 -0.53
N ILE A 105 7.84 14.17 -1.26
CA ILE A 105 7.07 15.36 -1.65
C ILE A 105 6.53 16.09 -0.42
N LEU A 106 6.00 15.38 0.57
CA LEU A 106 5.56 15.99 1.83
C LEU A 106 6.72 16.71 2.54
N ARG A 107 7.89 16.06 2.65
CA ARG A 107 9.09 16.71 3.22
C ARG A 107 9.50 17.95 2.43
N LEU A 108 9.52 17.88 1.10
CA LEU A 108 9.89 19.03 0.25
C LEU A 108 8.89 20.18 0.37
N ASN A 109 7.59 19.89 0.45
CA ASN A 109 6.56 20.91 0.66
C ASN A 109 6.65 21.53 2.07
N THR A 110 6.93 20.73 3.10
CA THR A 110 7.19 21.25 4.46
C THR A 110 8.42 22.16 4.49
N VAL A 111 9.53 21.78 3.83
CA VAL A 111 10.74 22.60 3.75
C VAL A 111 10.49 23.90 2.96
N ARG A 112 9.75 23.84 1.85
CA ARG A 112 9.34 25.04 1.11
C ARG A 112 8.52 25.99 2.00
N HIS A 113 7.53 25.49 2.72
CA HIS A 113 6.75 26.30 3.65
C HIS A 113 7.58 26.84 4.83
N LEU A 114 8.54 26.08 5.34
CA LEU A 114 9.49 26.56 6.36
C LEU A 114 10.40 27.65 5.80
N SER A 115 10.96 27.48 4.60
CA SER A 115 11.78 28.50 3.91
C SER A 115 11.00 29.82 3.73
N PHE A 116 9.72 29.75 3.32
CA PHE A 116 8.86 30.93 3.25
C PHE A 116 8.46 31.53 4.61
N ARG A 117 8.46 30.73 5.70
CA ARG A 117 8.24 31.24 7.06
C ARG A 117 9.49 31.90 7.64
N THR A 118 10.67 31.34 7.40
CA THR A 118 11.96 31.90 7.83
C THR A 118 12.31 33.19 7.06
N LEU A 119 11.82 33.35 5.82
CA LEU A 119 11.95 34.59 5.06
C LEU A 119 10.94 35.70 5.48
N LYS A 120 9.93 35.41 6.30
CA LYS A 120 9.02 36.43 6.86
C LYS A 120 9.48 37.02 8.20
N GLU A 121 10.48 36.43 8.86
CA GLU A 121 11.06 36.96 10.11
C GLU A 121 12.30 37.84 9.87
N PHE A 122 12.72 38.04 8.62
CA PHE A 122 13.93 38.82 8.28
C PHE A 122 13.68 40.10 7.46
N SER A 123 12.44 40.58 7.35
CA SER A 123 12.15 41.83 6.62
C SER A 123 11.16 42.75 7.31
N THR A 124 11.44 43.14 8.54
CA THR A 124 11.19 44.53 8.95
C THR A 124 12.35 45.38 8.47
N LEU A 125 12.28 45.87 7.24
CA LEU A 125 12.64 47.24 6.82
C LEU A 125 12.54 47.37 5.29
N SER A 126 11.94 48.49 4.88
CA SER A 126 11.88 49.08 3.52
C SER A 126 11.01 48.41 2.44
N LEU A 127 9.79 48.96 2.33
CA LEU A 127 9.12 49.46 1.11
C LEU A 127 9.78 49.12 -0.25
N ILE A 128 8.99 48.55 -1.18
CA ILE A 128 8.78 49.01 -2.57
C ILE A 128 7.47 48.34 -3.09
N ARG A 129 6.83 49.02 -4.05
CA ARG A 129 5.40 49.12 -4.40
C ARG A 129 4.86 48.05 -5.37
N TYR A 130 3.59 47.63 -5.14
CA TYR A 130 2.39 47.56 -6.03
C TYR A 130 2.37 47.02 -7.50
N VAL A 131 1.27 46.27 -7.78
CA VAL A 131 0.45 46.03 -9.04
C VAL A 131 1.17 45.31 -10.21
N GLU A 132 0.63 44.30 -10.93
CA GLU A 132 -0.75 43.86 -11.27
C GLU A 132 -1.18 42.49 -10.70
#